data_AF-A0A844GXU5-F1
#
_entry.id   AF-A0A844GXU5-F1
#
_cell.length_a   1.000
_cell.length_b   1.000
_cell.length_c   1.000
_cell.angle_alpha   90.00
_cell.angle_beta   90.00
_cell.angle_gamma   90.00
#
_symmetry.space_group_name_H-M   'P 1'
#
loop_
_entity.id
_entity.type
_entity.pdbx_description
1 polymer ?
#
loop_
_entity_poly.entity_id
_entity_poly.type
_entity_poly.pdbx_seq_one_letter_code
_entity_poly.pdbx_strand_id
1 'polypeptide(L)'
;MNKYNRLKNFFHDTYEMLVKSKDATFELMDSIMTRENARSLAEFSLSTFFQRQWCSTYEAIEDSRPNGNKLMKRYTQEIDTLEYTLLGIDHTQWECKDS
;
A
#
# COMPACT_ATOMS: atom_id res chain seq x y z
N MET A 1 21.00 -12.18 -4.20
CA MET A 1 19.62 -12.19 -4.76
C MET A 1 19.50 -11.05 -5.77
N ASN A 2 18.99 -11.29 -6.98
CA ASN A 2 18.75 -10.20 -7.94
C ASN A 2 17.72 -9.22 -7.35
N LYS A 3 17.91 -7.90 -7.49
CA LYS A 3 17.00 -6.84 -7.02
C LYS A 3 15.55 -7.09 -7.43
N TYR A 4 15.32 -7.60 -8.65
CA TYR A 4 13.99 -7.96 -9.13
C TYR A 4 13.35 -9.10 -8.34
N ASN A 5 14.12 -10.11 -7.93
CA ASN A 5 13.62 -11.21 -7.13
C ASN A 5 13.27 -10.77 -5.71
N ARG A 6 14.07 -9.86 -5.12
CA ARG A 6 13.77 -9.26 -3.82
C ARG A 6 12.42 -8.54 -3.85
N LEU A 7 12.22 -7.66 -4.83
CA LEU A 7 10.98 -6.90 -4.96
C LEU A 7 9.78 -7.80 -5.26
N LYS A 8 9.94 -8.80 -6.14
CA LYS A 8 8.89 -9.78 -6.43
C LYS A 8 8.46 -10.56 -5.19
N ASN A 9 9.41 -11.01 -4.37
CA ASN A 9 9.12 -11.72 -3.13
C ASN A 9 8.42 -10.80 -2.13
N PHE A 10 8.87 -9.55 -1.99
CA PHE A 10 8.20 -8.56 -1.15
C PHE A 10 6.73 -8.37 -1.52
N PHE A 11 6.45 -8.18 -2.81
CA PHE A 11 5.08 -8.02 -3.27
C PHE A 11 4.26 -9.28 -3.06
N HIS A 12 4.82 -10.46 -3.35
CA HIS A 12 4.13 -11.73 -3.12
C HIS A 12 3.78 -11.94 -1.65
N ASP A 13 4.74 -11.73 -0.74
CA ASP A 13 4.51 -11.86 0.71
C ASP A 13 3.44 -10.88 1.19
N THR A 14 3.51 -9.63 0.74
CA THR A 14 2.56 -8.58 1.09
C THR A 14 1.15 -8.91 0.58
N TYR A 15 1.06 -9.43 -0.64
CA TYR A 15 -0.19 -9.87 -1.26
C TYR A 15 -0.81 -11.02 -0.46
N GLU A 16 -0.02 -12.00 -0.04
CA GLU A 16 -0.53 -13.11 0.78
C GLU A 16 -1.02 -12.65 2.17
N MET A 17 -0.49 -11.55 2.71
CA MET A 17 -0.91 -10.97 3.99
C MET A 17 -2.24 -10.20 3.92
N LEU A 18 -2.69 -9.79 2.73
CA LEU A 18 -4.02 -9.23 2.53
C LEU A 18 -5.09 -10.33 2.68
N VAL A 19 -6.31 -9.97 3.08
CA VAL A 19 -7.40 -10.94 3.26
C VAL A 19 -8.35 -10.91 2.07
N LYS A 20 -9.15 -9.86 1.94
CA LYS A 20 -10.08 -9.66 0.82
C LYS A 20 -9.54 -8.61 -0.14
N SER A 21 -10.13 -8.55 -1.33
CA SER A 21 -9.89 -7.48 -2.31
C SER A 21 -8.41 -7.25 -2.63
N LYS A 22 -7.58 -8.31 -2.57
CA LYS A 22 -6.12 -8.23 -2.69
C LYS A 22 -5.70 -7.57 -4.00
N ASP A 23 -6.27 -8.04 -5.11
CA ASP A 23 -6.04 -7.49 -6.45
C ASP A 23 -6.39 -6.01 -6.52
N ALA A 24 -7.59 -5.64 -6.08
CA ALA A 24 -8.05 -4.25 -6.11
C ALA A 24 -7.18 -3.34 -5.22
N THR A 25 -6.66 -3.87 -4.10
CA THR A 25 -5.74 -3.16 -3.22
C THR A 25 -4.39 -2.89 -3.88
N PHE A 26 -3.86 -3.88 -4.60
CA PHE A 26 -2.59 -3.74 -5.32
C PHE A 26 -2.72 -2.82 -6.54
N GLU A 27 -3.78 -2.98 -7.34
CA GLU A 27 -4.09 -2.06 -8.44
C GLU A 27 -4.28 -0.61 -7.94
N LEU A 28 -4.92 -0.43 -6.78
CA LEU A 28 -5.05 0.88 -6.14
C LEU A 28 -3.70 1.42 -5.69
N MET A 29 -2.86 0.60 -5.06
CA MET A 29 -1.50 1.00 -4.67
C MET A 29 -0.68 1.47 -5.87
N ASP A 30 -0.66 0.70 -6.96
CA ASP A 30 0.03 1.08 -8.19
C ASP A 30 -0.52 2.39 -8.77
N SER A 31 -1.84 2.57 -8.70
CA SER A 31 -2.50 3.80 -9.16
C SER A 31 -2.15 5.02 -8.30
N ILE A 32 -1.99 4.85 -6.98
CA ILE A 32 -1.55 5.92 -6.07
C ILE A 32 -0.09 6.29 -6.35
N MET A 33 0.78 5.30 -6.53
CA MET A 33 2.21 5.55 -6.79
C MET A 33 2.49 6.22 -8.13
N THR A 34 1.56 6.11 -9.09
CA THR A 34 1.71 6.62 -10.46
C THR A 34 0.93 7.91 -10.72
N ARG A 35 0.02 8.31 -9.82
CA ARG A 35 -0.80 9.51 -9.98
C ARG A 35 -0.56 10.50 -8.84
N GLU A 36 0.18 11.56 -9.15
CA GLU A 36 0.61 12.57 -8.16
C GLU A 36 -0.50 13.52 -7.68
N ASN A 37 -1.56 13.74 -8.47
CA ASN A 37 -2.54 14.82 -8.23
C ASN A 37 -4.01 14.34 -8.27
N ALA A 38 -4.30 13.17 -7.72
CA ALA A 38 -5.69 12.72 -7.62
C ALA A 38 -6.48 13.57 -6.62
N ARG A 39 -7.61 14.12 -7.05
CA ARG A 39 -8.51 14.95 -6.22
C ARG A 39 -9.59 14.15 -5.51
N SER A 40 -9.76 12.88 -5.88
CA SER A 40 -10.72 11.97 -5.26
C SER A 40 -10.26 10.51 -5.38
N LEU A 41 -10.83 9.64 -4.54
CA LEU A 41 -10.57 8.21 -4.62
C LEU A 41 -10.97 7.64 -5.98
N ALA A 42 -12.11 8.08 -6.52
CA ALA A 42 -12.63 7.63 -7.81
C ALA A 42 -11.66 7.93 -8.97
N GLU A 43 -10.86 9.00 -8.87
CA GLU A 43 -9.87 9.29 -9.91
C GLU A 43 -8.84 8.17 -10.05
N PHE A 44 -8.44 7.48 -8.98
CA PHE A 44 -7.50 6.37 -9.10
C PHE A 44 -8.01 5.22 -9.96
N SER A 45 -9.35 5.04 -10.08
CA SER A 45 -9.94 4.06 -11.00
C SER A 45 -9.71 4.38 -12.48
N LEU A 46 -9.37 5.63 -12.81
CA LEU A 46 -9.07 6.08 -14.17
C LEU A 46 -7.59 5.87 -14.54
N SER A 47 -6.79 5.27 -13.65
CA SER A 47 -5.40 4.94 -13.93
C SER A 47 -5.31 3.76 -14.90
N THR A 48 -4.31 3.74 -15.77
CA THR A 48 -4.00 2.56 -16.60
C THR A 48 -3.59 1.34 -15.76
N PHE A 49 -3.23 1.57 -14.51
CA PHE A 49 -2.85 0.54 -13.53
C PHE A 49 -4.05 0.02 -12.72
N PHE A 50 -5.25 0.55 -12.96
CA PHE A 50 -6.50 0.07 -12.36
C PHE A 50 -7.39 -0.51 -13.46
N GLN A 51 -7.48 -1.84 -13.54
CA GLN A 51 -8.23 -2.52 -14.60
C GLN A 51 -9.67 -2.83 -14.20
N ARG A 52 -9.97 -2.70 -12.90
CA ARG A 52 -11.28 -3.00 -12.32
C ARG A 52 -12.26 -1.84 -12.43
N GLN A 53 -13.53 -2.12 -12.11
CA GLN A 53 -14.59 -1.12 -12.07
C GLN A 53 -14.35 -0.12 -10.95
N TRP A 54 -14.82 1.12 -11.12
CA TRP A 54 -14.63 2.21 -10.16
C TRP A 54 -15.12 1.88 -8.74
N CYS A 55 -16.19 1.08 -8.58
CA CYS A 55 -16.67 0.64 -7.29
C CYS A 55 -15.62 -0.16 -6.51
N SER A 56 -14.78 -0.93 -7.22
CA SER A 56 -13.74 -1.75 -6.59
C SER A 56 -12.63 -0.93 -5.94
N THR A 57 -12.52 0.35 -6.26
CA THR A 57 -11.60 1.25 -5.55
C THR A 57 -12.04 1.48 -4.10
N TYR A 58 -13.36 1.53 -3.84
CA TYR A 58 -13.90 1.62 -2.49
C TYR A 58 -13.81 0.28 -1.76
N GLU A 59 -14.14 -0.83 -2.45
CA GLU A 59 -13.99 -2.19 -1.92
C GLU A 59 -12.54 -2.46 -1.49
N ALA A 60 -11.54 -1.96 -2.23
CA ALA A 60 -10.13 -2.08 -1.88
C ALA A 60 -9.80 -1.46 -0.51
N ILE A 61 -10.45 -0.36 -0.12
CA ILE A 61 -10.22 0.27 1.18
C ILE A 61 -11.05 -0.41 2.27
N GLU A 62 -12.34 -0.67 2.01
CA GLU A 62 -13.26 -1.18 3.03
C GLU A 62 -13.01 -2.64 3.41
N ASP A 63 -12.65 -3.48 2.42
CA ASP A 63 -12.56 -4.92 2.58
C ASP A 63 -11.14 -5.45 2.78
N SER A 64 -10.11 -4.75 2.30
CA SER A 64 -8.73 -5.26 2.37
C SER A 64 -8.28 -5.58 3.78
N ARG A 65 -8.71 -4.73 4.75
CA ARG A 65 -8.51 -4.84 6.21
C ARG A 65 -7.22 -5.58 6.58
N PRO A 66 -6.05 -5.06 6.13
CA PRO A 66 -4.80 -5.75 6.33
C PRO A 66 -4.44 -5.84 7.80
N ASN A 67 -3.74 -6.92 8.18
CA ASN A 67 -3.17 -7.00 9.51
C ASN A 67 -1.92 -6.09 9.59
N GLY A 68 -2.11 -4.87 10.11
CA GLY A 68 -1.05 -3.86 10.20
C GLY A 68 0.22 -4.38 10.91
N ASN A 69 0.08 -5.17 11.97
CA ASN A 69 1.25 -5.72 12.68
C ASN A 69 2.05 -6.72 11.82
N LYS A 70 1.37 -7.52 10.99
CA LYS A 70 2.06 -8.44 10.06
C LYS A 70 2.78 -7.68 8.95
N LEU A 71 2.11 -6.67 8.38
CA LEU A 71 2.71 -5.82 7.35
C LEU A 71 3.91 -5.05 7.89
N MET A 72 3.80 -4.43 9.06
CA MET A 72 4.92 -3.70 9.69
C MET A 72 6.13 -4.61 9.92
N LYS A 73 5.93 -5.83 10.42
CA LYS A 73 7.02 -6.82 10.54
C LYS A 73 7.65 -7.12 9.18
N ARG A 74 6.84 -7.30 8.13
CA ARG A 74 7.36 -7.53 6.78
C ARG A 74 8.16 -6.34 6.26
N TYR A 75 7.72 -5.12 6.50
CA TYR A 75 8.39 -3.89 6.06
C TYR A 75 9.74 -3.70 6.76
N THR A 76 9.82 -4.01 8.06
CA THR A 76 11.09 -3.91 8.79
C THR A 76 12.18 -4.84 8.26
N GLN A 77 11.81 -5.94 7.59
CA GLN A 77 12.78 -6.85 6.96
C GLN A 77 13.43 -6.24 5.70
N GLU A 78 12.87 -5.17 5.13
CA GLU A 78 13.44 -4.47 3.98
C GLU A 78 14.44 -3.37 4.40
N ILE A 79 14.48 -3.01 5.68
CA ILE A 79 15.45 -2.06 6.22
C ILE A 79 16.76 -2.79 6.45
N ASP A 80 17.84 -2.30 5.84
CA ASP A 80 19.16 -2.88 6.01
C ASP A 80 19.63 -2.73 7.46
N THR A 81 20.17 -3.81 8.04
CA THR A 81 20.75 -3.78 9.39
C THR A 81 22.12 -3.10 9.34
N LEU A 82 22.11 -1.79 9.54
CA LEU A 82 23.32 -0.98 9.69
C LEU A 82 23.74 -0.92 11.16
N GLU A 83 25.01 -0.59 11.41
CA GLU A 83 25.54 -0.37 12.77
C GLU A 83 24.76 0.74 13.50
N TYR A 84 24.31 1.74 12.75
CA TYR A 84 23.45 2.82 13.23
C TYR A 84 22.27 3.01 12.28
N THR A 85 21.05 3.03 12.83
CA THR A 85 19.82 3.32 12.09
C THR A 85 19.18 4.58 12.66
N LEU A 86 19.01 5.61 11.84
CA LEU A 86 18.30 6.83 12.22
C LEU A 86 16.83 6.69 11.84
N LEU A 87 15.93 6.78 12.83
CA LEU A 87 14.48 6.74 12.62
C LEU A 87 13.90 8.13 12.88
N GLY A 88 13.34 8.75 11.83
CA GLY A 88 12.56 9.97 11.98
C GLY A 88 11.20 9.64 12.58
N ILE A 89 10.94 10.10 13.80
CA ILE A 89 9.62 9.99 14.44
C ILE A 89 8.91 11.33 14.25
N ASP A 90 7.70 11.28 13.70
CA ASP A 90 6.82 12.43 13.58
C ASP A 90 5.58 12.22 14.46
N HIS A 91 5.21 13.26 15.19
CA HIS A 91 4.00 13.30 16.03
C HIS A 91 2.89 14.14 15.40
N THR A 92 3.01 14.53 14.13
CA THR A 92 1.93 15.22 13.40
C THR A 92 0.63 14.46 13.57
N GLN A 93 -0.33 15.09 14.25
CA GLN A 93 -1.65 14.52 14.42
C GLN A 93 -2.38 14.58 13.09
N TRP A 94 -2.99 13.46 12.69
CA TRP A 94 -3.93 13.46 11.59
C TRP A 94 -5.25 14.06 12.07
N GLU A 95 -5.42 15.37 11.88
CA GLU A 95 -6.68 16.04 12.17
C GLU A 95 -7.76 15.62 11.17
N CYS A 96 -8.54 14.60 11.53
CA CYS A 96 -9.83 14.40 10.89
C CYS A 96 -10.78 15.46 11.45
N LYS A 97 -10.96 16.58 10.74
CA LYS A 97 -12.03 17.52 11.05
C LYS A 97 -13.35 16.85 10.68
N ASP A 98 -13.96 16.21 11.66
CA ASP A 98 -15.35 15.81 11.57
C ASP A 98 -16.16 17.09 11.26
N SER A 99 -16.81 17.10 10.10
CA SER A 99 -17.64 18.22 9.63
C SER A 99 -19.02 18.20 10.27
#